data_AF-A0A969YXM8-F1
#
_entry.id   AF-A0A969YXM8-F1
#
_cell.length_a   1.000
_cell.length_b   1.000
_cell.length_c   1.000
_cell.angle_alpha   90.00
_cell.angle_beta   90.00
_cell.angle_gamma   90.00
#
_symmetry.space_group_name_H-M   'P 1'
#
loop_
_entity.id
_entity.type
_entity.pdbx_description
1 polymer ?
#
loop_
_entity_poly.entity_id
_entity_poly.type
_entity_poly.pdbx_seq_one_letter_code
_entity_poly.pdbx_strand_id
1 'polypeptide(L)'
;MSKEAIIKTLMAKMGKIWIPMQTGKEADLMIDCDFLPNEMGFLKIPLHYKAAAFLDETKKTMFFWDSLWDQKKSLANGKETVEYVPSGSLKK
;
A
#
# COMPACT_ATOMS: atom_id res chain seq x y z
N MET A 1 -16.26 20.25 -6.22
CA MET A 1 -15.54 19.18 -6.95
C MET A 1 -16.20 17.87 -6.53
N SER A 2 -16.65 17.03 -7.46
CA SER A 2 -17.27 15.73 -7.12
C SER A 2 -16.21 14.72 -6.67
N LYS A 3 -16.63 13.73 -5.88
CA LYS A 3 -15.81 12.58 -5.46
C LYS A 3 -15.13 11.88 -6.62
N GLU A 4 -15.82 11.68 -7.74
CA GLU A 4 -15.23 11.12 -8.96
C GLU A 4 -14.09 11.98 -9.52
N ALA A 5 -14.21 13.31 -9.49
CA ALA A 5 -13.16 14.21 -9.97
C ALA A 5 -11.93 14.17 -9.04
N ILE A 6 -12.14 14.04 -7.73
CA ILE A 6 -11.08 13.86 -6.73
C ILE A 6 -10.34 12.54 -7.00
N ILE A 7 -11.07 11.43 -7.13
CA ILE A 7 -10.54 10.09 -7.41
C ILE A 7 -9.71 10.10 -8.70
N LYS A 8 -10.27 10.62 -9.81
CA LYS A 8 -9.56 10.71 -11.10
C LYS A 8 -8.27 11.53 -11.00
N THR A 9 -8.30 12.66 -10.29
CA THR A 9 -7.13 13.52 -10.10
C THR A 9 -6.04 12.82 -9.29
N LEU A 10 -6.43 12.12 -8.22
CA LEU A 10 -5.50 11.35 -7.40
C LEU A 10 -4.86 10.21 -8.19
N MET A 11 -5.66 9.40 -8.88
CA MET A 11 -5.14 8.32 -9.72
C MET A 11 -4.15 8.83 -10.78
N ALA A 12 -4.47 9.94 -11.45
CA ALA A 12 -3.59 10.53 -12.45
C ALA A 12 -2.26 11.04 -11.86
N LYS A 13 -2.27 11.55 -10.62
CA LYS A 13 -1.05 11.99 -9.94
C LYS A 13 -0.21 10.80 -9.46
N MET A 14 -0.84 9.79 -8.86
CA MET A 14 -0.17 8.61 -8.32
C MET A 14 0.41 7.72 -9.42
N GLY A 15 -0.28 7.62 -10.57
CA GLY A 15 0.25 6.93 -11.75
C GLY A 15 1.55 7.54 -12.28
N LYS A 16 1.77 8.86 -12.14
CA LYS A 16 3.04 9.52 -12.54
C LYS A 16 4.24 9.10 -11.70
N ILE A 17 4.00 8.66 -10.47
CA ILE A 17 5.03 8.16 -9.54
C ILE A 17 4.97 6.63 -9.39
N TRP A 18 4.27 5.96 -10.30
CA TRP A 18 4.25 4.50 -10.46
C TRP A 18 3.67 3.76 -9.24
N ILE A 19 2.80 4.44 -8.48
CA ILE A 19 2.07 3.83 -7.39
C ILE A 19 0.73 3.31 -7.94
N PRO A 20 0.49 1.99 -7.94
CA PRO A 20 -0.75 1.43 -8.44
C PRO A 20 -1.91 1.78 -7.49
N MET A 21 -2.98 2.35 -8.05
CA MET A 21 -4.22 2.62 -7.33
C MET A 21 -5.39 1.83 -7.93
N GLN A 22 -6.27 1.35 -7.06
CA GLN A 22 -7.50 0.65 -7.41
C GLN A 22 -8.72 1.41 -6.86
N THR A 23 -9.87 1.26 -7.50
CA THR A 23 -11.14 1.89 -7.09
C THR A 23 -12.25 0.83 -6.98
N GLY A 24 -13.15 0.94 -6.01
CA GLY A 24 -14.51 0.38 -6.14
C GLY A 24 -14.74 -1.08 -5.69
N LYS A 25 -13.93 -1.64 -4.78
CA LYS A 25 -14.26 -2.94 -4.15
C LYS A 25 -14.73 -2.80 -2.70
N GLU A 26 -13.96 -2.13 -1.85
CA GLU A 26 -14.24 -1.99 -0.41
C GLU A 26 -14.01 -0.55 0.10
N ALA A 27 -13.35 0.27 -0.72
CA ALA A 27 -13.04 1.67 -0.47
C ALA A 27 -13.07 2.43 -1.80
N ASP A 28 -13.10 3.75 -1.73
CA ASP A 28 -13.09 4.61 -2.91
C ASP A 28 -11.74 4.60 -3.62
N LEU A 29 -10.68 4.52 -2.83
CA LEU A 29 -9.31 4.42 -3.28
C LEU A 29 -8.60 3.34 -2.48
N MET A 30 -7.81 2.52 -3.14
CA MET A 30 -6.94 1.53 -2.52
C MET A 30 -5.57 1.56 -3.17
N ILE A 31 -4.53 1.47 -2.37
CA ILE A 31 -3.14 1.26 -2.76
C ILE A 31 -2.75 -0.10 -2.21
N ASP A 32 -2.15 -0.93 -3.04
CA ASP A 32 -1.68 -2.27 -2.69
C ASP A 32 -0.42 -2.51 -3.52
N CYS A 33 0.76 -2.37 -2.90
CA CYS A 33 2.03 -2.41 -3.60
C CYS A 33 3.19 -2.87 -2.74
N ASP A 34 4.15 -3.50 -3.40
CA ASP A 34 5.43 -3.89 -2.82
C ASP A 34 6.48 -2.81 -3.07
N PHE A 35 7.15 -2.38 -2.01
CA PHE A 35 8.27 -1.47 -2.06
C PHE A 35 9.58 -2.24 -1.85
N LEU A 36 10.48 -2.11 -2.82
CA LEU A 36 11.89 -2.47 -2.68
C LEU A 36 12.65 -1.17 -2.37
N PRO A 37 13.00 -0.88 -1.11
CA PRO A 37 13.79 0.30 -0.80
C PRO A 37 15.16 0.19 -1.47
N ASN A 38 15.34 0.92 -2.57
CA ASN A 38 16.56 0.94 -3.36
C ASN A 38 17.61 1.83 -2.67
N GLU A 39 18.15 1.36 -1.55
CA GLU A 39 19.36 1.92 -0.97
C GLU A 39 20.49 0.92 -1.16
N MET A 40 21.54 1.36 -1.85
CA MET A 40 22.81 0.66 -1.96
C MET A 40 23.33 0.32 -0.56
N GLY A 41 23.29 -0.96 -0.17
CA GLY A 41 24.22 -1.44 0.87
C GLY A 41 23.75 -2.54 1.81
N PHE A 42 22.46 -2.80 2.03
CA PHE A 42 22.04 -3.81 2.99
C PHE A 42 20.81 -4.58 2.52
N LEU A 43 20.79 -5.91 2.74
CA LEU A 43 19.61 -6.76 2.54
C LEU A 43 18.41 -6.13 3.25
N LYS A 44 17.58 -5.40 2.51
CA LYS A 44 16.31 -4.92 3.03
C LYS A 44 15.22 -5.91 2.65
N ILE A 45 14.50 -6.35 3.66
CA ILE A 45 13.32 -7.16 3.55
C ILE A 45 12.32 -6.37 2.68
N PRO A 46 11.74 -6.95 1.60
CA PRO A 46 10.74 -6.26 0.80
C PRO A 46 9.60 -5.80 1.71
N LEU A 47 9.09 -4.60 1.49
CA LEU A 47 7.96 -4.07 2.26
C LEU A 47 6.68 -4.21 1.44
N HIS A 48 5.61 -4.64 2.06
CA HIS A 48 4.27 -4.60 1.49
C HIS A 48 3.51 -3.44 2.11
N TYR A 49 2.91 -2.59 1.30
CA TYR A 49 2.10 -1.47 1.75
C TYR A 49 0.69 -1.56 1.20
N LYS A 50 -0.28 -1.42 2.10
CA LYS A 50 -1.69 -1.33 1.74
C LYS A 50 -2.32 -0.14 2.43
N ALA A 51 -3.01 0.68 1.66
CA ALA A 51 -3.79 1.80 2.17
C ALA A 51 -5.14 1.84 1.48
N ALA A 52 -6.15 2.31 2.20
CA ALA A 52 -7.46 2.58 1.62
C ALA A 52 -8.03 3.89 2.16
N ALA A 53 -8.82 4.56 1.32
CA ALA A 53 -9.48 5.80 1.65
C ALA A 53 -10.96 5.78 1.26
N PHE A 54 -11.79 6.34 2.13
CA PHE A 54 -13.21 6.57 1.91
C PHE A 54 -13.51 8.07 1.99
N LEU A 55 -14.14 8.58 0.95
CA LEU A 55 -14.54 9.97 0.79
C LEU A 55 -16.04 10.09 1.10
N ASP A 56 -16.35 10.76 2.21
CA ASP A 56 -17.71 11.12 2.61
C ASP A 56 -18.03 12.53 2.11
N GLU A 57 -18.79 12.62 1.01
CA GLU A 57 -19.22 13.90 0.43
C GLU A 57 -20.19 14.67 1.34
N THR A 58 -20.97 13.96 2.17
CA THR A 58 -21.98 14.58 3.04
C THR A 58 -21.31 15.33 4.17
N LYS A 59 -20.31 14.70 4.80
CA LYS A 59 -19.56 15.29 5.92
C LYS A 59 -18.31 16.06 5.47
N LYS A 60 -17.97 15.99 4.18
CA LYS A 60 -16.71 16.53 3.62
C LYS A 60 -15.48 16.00 4.34
N THR A 61 -15.50 14.72 4.71
CA THR A 61 -14.43 14.05 5.44
C THR A 61 -13.81 12.94 4.62
N MET A 62 -12.51 12.71 4.80
CA MET A 62 -11.81 11.56 4.25
C MET A 62 -11.40 10.66 5.42
N PHE A 63 -11.84 9.41 5.37
CA PHE A 63 -11.35 8.37 6.26
C PHE A 63 -10.22 7.62 5.56
N PHE A 64 -9.14 7.37 6.28
CA PHE A 64 -7.92 6.79 5.76
C PHE A 64 -7.39 5.75 6.73
N TRP A 65 -6.94 4.62 6.20
CA TRP A 65 -6.31 3.55 6.95
C TRP A 65 -5.20 2.97 6.09
N ASP A 66 -4.05 2.75 6.73
CA ASP A 66 -2.89 2.17 6.11
C ASP A 66 -2.24 1.11 7.00
N SER A 67 -1.39 0.34 6.34
CA SER A 67 -0.73 -0.81 6.93
C SER A 67 0.52 -1.12 6.12
N LEU A 68 1.59 -1.39 6.84
CA LEU A 68 2.90 -1.69 6.28
C LEU A 68 3.38 -3.00 6.91
N TRP A 69 3.88 -3.91 6.08
CA TRP A 69 4.37 -5.22 6.50
C TRP A 69 5.74 -5.50 5.92
N ASP A 70 6.59 -6.17 6.70
CA ASP A 70 7.82 -6.79 6.26
C ASP A 70 7.49 -8.13 5.56
N GLN A 71 7.95 -8.32 4.33
CA GLN A 71 7.82 -9.58 3.59
C GLN A 71 9.01 -10.51 3.88
N LYS A 72 8.83 -11.48 4.78
CA LYS A 72 9.83 -12.51 5.01
C LYS A 72 9.67 -13.62 3.98
N LYS A 73 10.66 -13.76 3.11
CA LYS A 73 10.79 -14.89 2.19
C LYS A 73 11.57 -16.00 2.87
N SER A 74 10.94 -17.15 3.03
CA SER A 74 11.60 -18.37 3.52
C SER A 74 11.58 -19.43 2.44
N LEU A 75 12.68 -20.16 2.30
CA LEU A 75 12.77 -21.32 1.42
C LEU A 75 12.90 -22.56 2.31
N ALA A 76 11.82 -23.34 2.41
CA ALA A 76 11.81 -24.61 3.14
C ALA A 76 11.36 -25.72 2.18
N ASN A 77 12.14 -26.80 2.10
CA ASN A 77 11.84 -27.97 1.27
C ASN A 77 11.55 -27.65 -0.22
N GLY A 78 12.28 -26.69 -0.80
CA GLY A 78 12.13 -26.30 -2.21
C GLY A 78 10.88 -25.49 -2.54
N LYS A 79 10.08 -25.09 -1.53
CA LYS A 79 8.96 -24.15 -1.68
C LYS A 79 9.33 -22.79 -1.11
N GLU A 80 9.08 -21.74 -1.89
CA GLU A 80 9.16 -20.35 -1.43
C GLU A 80 7.84 -19.98 -0.74
N THR A 81 7.92 -19.53 0.50
CA THR A 81 6.78 -18.99 1.25
C THR A 81 7.04 -17.54 1.60
N VAL A 82 6.04 -16.69 1.35
CA VAL A 82 6.06 -15.27 1.72
C VAL A 82 5.19 -15.08 2.96
N GLU A 83 5.79 -14.61 4.04
CA GLU A 83 5.10 -14.25 5.27
C GLU A 83 5.09 -12.72 5.44
N TYR A 84 3.94 -12.16 5.82
CA TYR A 84 3.77 -10.72 6.07
C TYR A 84 3.72 -10.45 7.57
N VAL A 85 4.71 -9.72 8.10
CA VAL A 85 4.79 -9.36 9.52
C VAL A 85 4.59 -7.85 9.66
N PRO A 86 3.74 -7.33 10.56
CA PRO A 86 3.53 -5.89 10.68
C PRO A 86 4.86 -5.15 10.93
N SER A 87 5.19 -4.19 10.07
CA SER A 87 6.43 -3.43 10.14
C SER A 87 6.47 -2.63 11.44
N GLY A 88 7.56 -2.72 12.20
CA GLY A 88 7.69 -2.09 13.52
C GLY A 88 7.41 -3.01 14.71
N SER A 89 6.97 -4.25 14.46
CA SER A 89 6.96 -5.34 15.47
C SER A 89 8.38 -5.84 15.80
N LEU A 90 9.36 -5.53 14.94
CA LEU A 90 10.79 -5.68 15.19
C LEU A 90 11.29 -4.56 16.12
N LYS A 91 10.71 -4.45 17.32
CA LYS A 91 11.41 -3.78 18.43
C LYS A 91 12.38 -4.81 19.03
N LYS A 92 13.67 -4.51 18.83
CA LYS A 92 14.89 -4.97 19.54
C LYS A 92 14.81 -6.27 20.34
#